data_AF-A0A2T5GSW4-F1
#
_entry.id   AF-A0A2T5GSW4-F1
#
_cell.length_a   1.000
_cell.length_b   1.000
_cell.length_c   1.000
_cell.angle_alpha   90.00
_cell.angle_beta   90.00
_cell.angle_gamma   90.00
#
_symmetry.space_group_name_H-M   'P 1'
#
loop_
_entity.id
_entity.type
_entity.pdbx_description
1 polymer ?
#
loop_
_entity_poly.entity_id
_entity_poly.type
_entity_poly.pdbx_seq_one_letter_code
_entity_poly.pdbx_strand_id
1 'polypeptide(L)' 'MTREKALFETSDSALEAEADARADADVRNGRLISHDAVKRWLSSWGSAKPLPRPRVGD' A
#
# COMPACT_ATOMS: atom_id res chain seq x y z
N MET A 1 -22.18 27.56 -10.28
CA MET A 1 -21.74 26.14 -10.30
C MET A 1 -20.99 25.88 -9.00
N THR A 2 -21.61 25.15 -8.08
CA THR A 2 -20.97 24.71 -6.84
C THR A 2 -20.11 23.50 -7.22
N ARG A 3 -18.78 23.60 -7.14
CA ARG A 3 -17.94 22.40 -7.27
C ARG A 3 -18.23 21.53 -6.05
N GLU A 4 -18.84 20.36 -6.29
CA GLU A 4 -18.85 19.25 -5.34
C GLU A 4 -17.41 19.08 -4.82
N LYS A 5 -17.22 18.99 -3.50
CA LYS A 5 -15.90 18.69 -2.91
C LYS A 5 -15.40 17.40 -3.57
N ALA A 6 -14.33 17.48 -4.36
CA ALA A 6 -13.78 16.29 -4.96
C ALA A 6 -13.31 15.33 -3.85
N LEU A 7 -13.79 14.08 -3.91
CA LEU A 7 -13.63 13.07 -2.86
C LEU A 7 -12.17 12.82 -2.43
N PHE A 8 -11.21 13.23 -3.28
CA PHE A 8 -9.78 12.98 -3.16
C PHE A 8 -8.92 14.26 -3.17
N GLU A 9 -9.51 15.46 -3.09
CA GLU A 9 -8.75 16.73 -3.14
C GLU A 9 -8.39 17.33 -1.77
N THR A 10 -8.75 16.66 -0.68
CA THR A 10 -8.32 17.07 0.67
C THR A 10 -7.04 16.33 1.07
N SER A 11 -5.89 17.00 0.92
CA SER A 11 -4.65 16.60 1.60
C SER A 11 -4.59 17.24 2.98
N ASP A 12 -4.33 16.44 4.01
CA ASP A 12 -4.06 16.91 5.36
C ASP A 12 -2.59 16.61 5.67
N SER A 13 -1.76 17.66 5.70
CA SER A 13 -0.31 17.52 5.90
C SER A 13 0.06 16.78 7.19
N ALA A 14 -0.75 16.87 8.24
CA ALA A 14 -0.47 16.18 9.49
C ALA A 14 -0.73 14.67 9.35
N LEU A 15 -1.79 14.28 8.63
CA LEU A 15 -2.09 12.88 8.36
C LEU A 15 -1.04 12.25 7.42
N GLU A 16 -0.58 12.99 6.41
CA GLU A 16 0.50 12.52 5.53
C GLU A 16 1.80 12.29 6.32
N ALA A 17 2.20 13.24 7.16
CA ALA A 17 3.40 13.11 7.99
C ALA A 17 3.32 11.94 8.99
N GLU A 18 2.14 11.68 9.55
CA GLU A 18 1.93 10.51 10.41
C GLU A 18 2.04 9.19 9.62
N ALA A 19 1.49 9.15 8.40
CA ALA A 19 1.57 7.99 7.53
C ALA A 19 3.03 7.67 7.14
N ASP A 20 3.82 8.69 6.81
CA ASP A 20 5.24 8.56 6.51
C ASP A 20 6.03 8.04 7.73
N ALA A 21 5.81 8.62 8.91
CA ALA A 21 6.46 8.18 10.14
C ALA A 21 6.15 6.70 10.49
N ARG A 22 4.94 6.24 10.17
CA ARG A 22 4.53 4.84 10.32
C ARG A 22 5.24 3.94 9.31
N ALA A 23 5.34 4.36 8.05
CA ALA A 23 6.05 3.62 7.01
C ALA A 23 7.54 3.44 7.38
N ASP A 24 8.19 4.49 7.86
CA ASP A 24 9.57 4.45 8.33
C ASP A 24 9.75 3.51 9.54
N ALA A 25 8.78 3.46 10.45
CA ALA A 25 8.79 2.52 11.57
C ALA A 25 8.68 1.08 11.09
N ASP A 26 7.85 0.80 10.08
CA ASP A 26 7.71 -0.54 9.50
C ASP A 26 8.98 -0.97 8.76
N VAL A 27 9.67 -0.07 8.05
CA VAL A 27 10.99 -0.33 7.47
C VAL A 27 12.00 -0.71 8.56
N ARG A 28 12.12 0.11 9.62
CA ARG A 28 13.06 -0.14 10.73
C ARG A 28 12.79 -1.44 11.46
N ASN A 29 11.53 -1.82 11.61
CA ASN A 29 11.11 -3.06 12.27
C ASN A 29 11.11 -4.28 11.32
N GLY A 30 11.55 -4.13 10.07
CA GLY A 30 11.59 -5.21 9.09
C GLY A 30 10.21 -5.74 8.68
N ARG A 31 9.16 -4.93 8.79
CA ARG A 31 7.76 -5.29 8.46
C ARG A 31 7.44 -5.13 6.98
N LEU A 32 8.40 -5.48 6.11
CA LEU A 32 8.30 -5.33 4.66
C LEU A 32 7.88 -6.65 3.99
N ILE A 33 7.25 -6.51 2.81
CA ILE A 33 6.98 -7.60 1.88
C ILE A 33 7.94 -7.41 0.71
N SER A 34 8.60 -8.48 0.24
CA SER A 34 9.52 -8.34 -0.89
C SER A 34 8.79 -7.93 -2.17
N HIS A 35 9.48 -7.13 -2.98
CA HIS A 35 8.99 -6.73 -4.30
C HIS A 35 8.61 -7.95 -5.15
N ASP A 36 9.44 -8.99 -5.13
CA ASP A 36 9.23 -10.19 -5.94
C ASP A 36 7.98 -10.98 -5.49
N ALA A 37 7.70 -11.05 -4.19
CA ALA A 37 6.48 -11.66 -3.68
C ALA A 37 5.23 -10.91 -4.14
N VAL A 38 5.25 -9.57 -4.07
CA VAL A 38 4.17 -8.72 -4.58
C VAL A 38 3.98 -8.90 -6.08
N LYS A 39 5.07 -8.92 -6.85
CA LYS A 39 5.03 -9.10 -8.31
C LYS A 39 4.40 -10.45 -8.70
N ARG A 40 4.84 -11.55 -8.08
CA ARG A 40 4.26 -12.89 -8.31
C ARG A 40 2.76 -12.91 -8.00
N TRP A 41 2.37 -12.30 -6.89
CA TRP A 41 0.97 -12.20 -6.49
C TRP A 41 0.13 -11.42 -7.51
N LEU A 42 0.56 -10.23 -7.91
CA LEU A 42 -0.16 -9.42 -8.91
C LEU A 42 -0.27 -10.13 -10.26
N SER A 43 0.80 -10.79 -10.73
CA SER A 43 0.76 -11.56 -11.98
C SER A 43 -0.22 -12.73 -11.94
N SER A 44 -0.52 -13.28 -10.76
CA SER A 44 -1.44 -14.42 -10.63
C SER A 44 -2.91 -14.04 -10.76
N TRP A 45 -3.27 -12.76 -10.63
CA TRP A 45 -4.66 -12.31 -10.62
C TRP A 45 -5.42 -12.59 -11.93
N GLY A 46 -4.71 -12.63 -13.05
CA GLY A 46 -5.28 -12.99 -14.36
C GLY A 46 -5.38 -14.50 -14.62
N SER A 47 -4.99 -15.34 -13.67
CA SER A 47 -5.00 -16.80 -13.82
C SER A 47 -6.25 -17.43 -13.19
N ALA A 48 -6.57 -18.67 -13.59
CA ALA A 48 -7.67 -19.43 -13.00
C ALA A 48 -7.45 -19.78 -11.50
N LYS A 49 -6.22 -19.61 -10.98
CA LYS A 49 -5.84 -19.90 -9.59
C LYS A 49 -4.93 -18.78 -9.06
N PRO A 50 -5.50 -17.64 -8.65
CA PRO A 50 -4.72 -16.55 -8.08
C PRO A 50 -3.99 -17.00 -6.81
N LEU A 51 -2.77 -16.53 -6.65
CA LEU A 51 -1.95 -16.78 -5.47
C LEU A 51 -2.50 -16.02 -4.26
N PRO A 52 -2.28 -16.51 -3.04
CA PRO A 52 -2.63 -15.77 -1.83
C PRO A 52 -1.82 -14.47 -1.74
N ARG A 53 -2.40 -13.47 -1.05
CA ARG A 53 -1.70 -12.22 -0.74
C ARG A 53 -0.42 -12.53 0.07
N PRO A 54 0.73 -11.96 -0.31
CA PRO A 54 1.98 -12.15 0.42
C PRO A 54 1.95 -11.46 1.79
N ARG A 55 2.79 -11.94 2.68
CA ARG A 55 2.91 -11.52 4.08
C ARG A 55 4.28 -10.90 4.32
N VAL A 56 4.43 -10.24 5.45
CA VAL A 56 5.72 -9.72 5.91
C VAL A 56 6.74 -10.85 5.95
N GLY A 57 7.90 -10.63 5.34
CA GLY A 57 8.97 -11.62 5.23
C GLY A 57 8.91 -12.55 4.00
N ASP A 58 7.85 -12.50 3.19
CA ASP A 58 7.76 -13.22 1.90
C ASP A 58 8.57 -12.55 0.78
#